data_AF-A0A9E5MWU4-F1
#
_entry.id   AF-A0A9E5MWU4-F1
#
_cell.length_a   1.000
_cell.length_b   1.000
_cell.length_c   1.000
_cell.angle_alpha   90.00
_cell.angle_beta   90.00
_cell.angle_gamma   90.00
#
_symmetry.space_group_name_H-M   'P 1'
#
loop_
_entity.id
_entity.type
_entity.pdbx_description
1 polymer ?
#
loop_
_entity_poly.entity_id
_entity_poly.type
_entity_poly.pdbx_seq_one_letter_code
_entity_poly.pdbx_strand_id
1 'polypeptide(L)'
;GQGELTVGQALWRKYARERRLPADDQPPQEQLDALLEQAQRVLNDGLQRMEDSGQLDGNLVGAAYSLAQLYAGTNEPRKAMEMYEHPKYGALTLVQKNDPLVLQSDFPLKTYRLALRTYISALPSFQGDVAQQNQLIDKALQMVAALEKEVQDPQNADGGGGTGAEKLTQIYIEMGSELEDQIKALVAKNDIQGKNALSQAFETFLKKIGGRAEGNTYESLIWIAETFYGLGKSNTIEPGQPNEAAREYFRQAADTYQKILTRAKDNPEFLKNPRQRTTIEMRMARCYRNLGEIEEAIERLESILKRKTTNLTVQVEAAEVLYEAGKSKCGFYEKAFFGLPDKNGKSIIWGWRRLGEVTRPHEKFESYFLQAMLYGIKCRMELAICEEKEKPEQKTKLLEAAQGTLIAIYREKPKLGGEEMRAEYDRVARKLQEQLQQEVLGLKAFARPSEPGLEDDEETEEETE
;
A
#
# COMPACT_ATOMS: atom_id res chain seq x y z
N GLY A 1 -2.14 36.30 -0.68
CA GLY A 1 -1.68 35.49 -1.81
C GLY A 1 -0.69 34.45 -1.35
N GLN A 2 0.61 34.69 -1.52
CA GLN A 2 1.65 33.67 -1.27
C GLN A 2 1.63 33.07 0.15
N GLY A 3 1.51 33.89 1.21
CA GLY A 3 1.45 33.37 2.59
C GLY A 3 0.27 32.44 2.85
N GLU A 4 -0.88 32.70 2.24
CA GLU A 4 -2.07 31.84 2.36
C GLU A 4 -1.84 30.53 1.62
N LEU A 5 -1.23 30.57 0.43
CA LEU A 5 -0.89 29.35 -0.29
C LEU A 5 0.03 28.43 0.52
N THR A 6 1.04 28.98 1.20
CA THR A 6 1.92 28.21 2.08
C THR A 6 1.16 27.62 3.27
N VAL A 7 0.28 28.40 3.92
CA VAL A 7 -0.53 27.93 5.05
C VAL A 7 -1.50 26.83 4.62
N GLY A 8 -2.21 27.02 3.50
CA GLY A 8 -3.12 26.02 2.95
C GLY A 8 -2.42 24.71 2.59
N GLN A 9 -1.22 24.77 2.02
CA GLN A 9 -0.39 23.59 1.76
C GLN A 9 0.05 22.88 3.05
N ALA A 10 0.39 23.63 4.11
CA ALA A 10 0.76 23.05 5.39
C ALA A 10 -0.42 22.32 6.05
N LEU A 11 -1.63 22.91 5.99
CA LEU A 11 -2.86 22.30 6.49
C LEU A 11 -3.19 21.01 5.73
N TRP A 12 -3.10 21.02 4.40
CA TRP A 12 -3.29 19.81 3.58
C TRP A 12 -2.30 18.70 3.95
N ARG A 13 -1.01 19.03 4.11
CA ARG A 13 0.03 18.06 4.52
C ARG A 13 -0.23 17.49 5.91
N LYS A 14 -0.74 18.32 6.83
CA LYS A 14 -1.13 17.89 8.18
C LYS A 14 -2.28 16.89 8.11
N TYR A 15 -3.37 17.24 7.42
CA TYR A 15 -4.50 16.33 7.19
C TYR A 15 -4.05 15.01 6.56
N ALA A 16 -3.23 15.06 5.50
CA ALA A 16 -2.78 13.86 4.80
C ALA A 16 -1.93 12.93 5.69
N ARG A 17 -1.16 13.48 6.64
CA ARG A 17 -0.39 12.72 7.63
C ARG A 17 -1.30 12.12 8.71
N GLU A 18 -2.16 12.93 9.31
CA GLU A 18 -3.04 12.50 10.40
C GLU A 18 -4.04 11.44 9.96
N ARG A 19 -4.59 11.56 8.75
CA ARG A 19 -5.49 10.55 8.17
C ARG A 19 -4.80 9.20 7.96
N ARG A 20 -3.47 9.15 7.84
CA ARG A 20 -2.71 7.90 7.64
C ARG A 20 -2.27 7.24 8.95
N LEU A 21 -2.58 7.85 10.10
CA LEU A 21 -2.32 7.24 11.38
C LEU A 21 -3.19 5.98 11.56
N PRO A 22 -2.73 4.99 12.33
CA PRO A 22 -3.55 3.85 12.76
C PRO A 22 -4.88 4.32 13.37
N ALA A 23 -5.94 3.51 13.25
CA ALA A 23 -7.29 3.89 13.68
C ALA A 23 -7.37 4.37 15.14
N ASP A 24 -6.53 3.82 16.03
CA ASP A 24 -6.49 4.17 17.45
C ASP A 24 -5.79 5.52 17.72
N ASP A 25 -4.91 5.96 16.81
CA ASP A 25 -4.15 7.21 16.89
C ASP A 25 -4.69 8.29 15.92
N GLN A 26 -5.68 7.94 15.10
CA GLN A 26 -6.27 8.84 14.13
C GLN A 26 -7.11 9.89 14.86
N PRO A 27 -6.92 11.19 14.57
CA PRO A 27 -7.76 12.23 15.15
C PRO A 27 -9.24 11.99 14.83
N PRO A 28 -10.17 12.46 15.68
CA PRO A 28 -11.59 12.38 15.42
C PRO A 28 -11.93 12.91 14.02
N GLN A 29 -12.87 12.27 13.34
CA GLN A 29 -13.26 12.61 11.97
C GLN A 29 -13.60 14.10 11.81
N GLU A 30 -14.23 14.71 12.82
CA GLU A 30 -14.55 16.14 12.85
C GLU A 30 -13.31 17.04 12.77
N GLN A 31 -12.20 16.65 13.40
CA GLN A 31 -10.94 17.40 13.34
C GLN A 31 -10.28 17.27 11.95
N LEU A 32 -10.32 16.06 11.38
CA LEU A 32 -9.83 15.82 10.03
C LEU A 32 -10.62 16.62 8.98
N ASP A 33 -11.96 16.65 9.12
CA ASP A 33 -12.84 17.41 8.24
C ASP A 33 -12.60 18.93 8.41
N ALA A 34 -12.39 19.43 9.64
CA ALA A 34 -12.05 20.83 9.88
C ALA A 34 -10.71 21.24 9.25
N LEU A 35 -9.67 20.41 9.35
CA LEU A 35 -8.38 20.66 8.69
C LEU A 35 -8.54 20.72 7.16
N LEU A 36 -9.34 19.81 6.61
CA LEU A 36 -9.62 19.74 5.18
C LEU A 36 -10.35 20.99 4.69
N GLU A 37 -11.41 21.42 5.37
CA GLU A 37 -12.17 22.63 5.04
C GLU A 37 -11.30 23.89 5.12
N GLN A 38 -10.46 24.00 6.16
CA GLN A 38 -9.53 25.12 6.30
C GLN A 38 -8.50 25.13 5.18
N ALA A 39 -7.89 23.97 4.87
CA ALA A 39 -6.94 23.85 3.77
C ALA A 39 -7.57 24.30 2.44
N GLN A 40 -8.78 23.81 2.15
CA GLN A 40 -9.51 24.15 0.93
C GLN A 40 -9.83 25.64 0.85
N ARG A 41 -10.35 26.24 1.92
CA ARG A 41 -10.68 27.68 1.95
C ARG A 41 -9.44 28.53 1.73
N VAL A 42 -8.39 28.29 2.52
CA VAL A 42 -7.15 29.08 2.48
C VAL A 42 -6.46 28.97 1.11
N LEU A 43 -6.43 27.76 0.53
CA LEU A 43 -5.87 27.56 -0.81
C LEU A 43 -6.69 28.27 -1.90
N ASN A 44 -8.02 28.16 -1.87
CA ASN A 44 -8.87 28.83 -2.86
C ASN A 44 -8.74 30.36 -2.77
N ASP A 45 -8.79 30.92 -1.57
CA ASP A 45 -8.68 32.38 -1.37
C ASP A 45 -7.29 32.90 -1.81
N GLY A 46 -6.24 32.14 -1.47
CA GLY A 46 -4.87 32.47 -1.86
C GLY A 46 -4.66 32.34 -3.38
N LEU A 47 -5.30 31.36 -4.03
CA LEU A 47 -5.26 31.17 -5.48
C LEU A 47 -5.91 32.37 -6.19
N GLN A 48 -7.12 32.75 -5.78
CA GLN A 48 -7.84 33.88 -6.34
C GLN A 48 -7.04 35.19 -6.23
N ARG A 49 -6.46 35.47 -5.05
CA ARG A 49 -5.62 36.67 -4.86
C ARG A 49 -4.36 36.66 -5.72
N MET A 50 -3.78 35.49 -5.97
CA MET A 50 -2.59 35.36 -6.82
C MET A 50 -2.96 35.45 -8.30
N GLU A 51 -4.11 34.95 -8.72
CA GLU A 51 -4.63 35.14 -10.06
C GLU A 51 -4.84 36.62 -10.39
N ASP A 52 -5.45 37.37 -9.47
CA ASP A 52 -5.69 38.81 -9.59
C ASP A 52 -4.38 39.60 -9.73
N SER A 53 -3.30 39.13 -9.09
CA SER A 53 -1.97 39.73 -9.22
C SER A 53 -1.32 39.53 -10.59
N GLY A 54 -1.81 38.57 -11.37
CA GLY A 54 -1.33 38.25 -12.71
C GLY A 54 0.02 37.51 -12.76
N GLN A 55 0.74 37.37 -11.65
CA GLN A 55 2.07 36.79 -11.58
C GLN A 55 2.02 35.25 -11.66
N LEU A 56 2.74 34.67 -12.62
CA LEU A 56 2.99 33.22 -12.68
C LEU A 56 4.30 32.92 -11.95
N ASP A 57 4.22 32.19 -10.85
CA ASP A 57 5.37 31.71 -10.08
C ASP A 57 5.15 30.27 -9.58
N GLY A 58 6.21 29.65 -9.03
CA GLY A 58 6.15 28.29 -8.51
C GLY A 58 5.18 28.10 -7.34
N ASN A 59 4.90 29.17 -6.57
CA ASN A 59 3.94 29.11 -5.46
C ASN A 59 2.51 28.98 -5.97
N LEU A 60 2.15 29.76 -7.00
CA LEU A 60 0.84 29.67 -7.67
C LEU A 60 0.62 28.26 -8.25
N VAL A 61 1.61 27.73 -8.97
CA VAL A 61 1.54 26.38 -9.56
C VAL A 61 1.45 25.31 -8.48
N GLY A 62 2.28 25.40 -7.43
CA GLY A 62 2.26 24.45 -6.32
C GLY A 62 0.95 24.48 -5.52
N ALA A 63 0.31 25.64 -5.42
CA ALA A 63 -1.00 25.79 -4.79
C ALA A 63 -2.11 25.16 -5.63
N ALA A 64 -2.18 25.46 -6.92
CA ALA A 64 -3.13 24.84 -7.84
C ALA A 64 -2.96 23.32 -7.86
N TYR A 65 -1.73 22.82 -7.86
CA TYR A 65 -1.45 21.39 -7.73
C TYR A 65 -1.96 20.81 -6.40
N SER A 66 -1.75 21.51 -5.29
CA SER A 66 -2.22 21.05 -3.96
C SER A 66 -3.75 21.04 -3.87
N LEU A 67 -4.44 22.03 -4.46
CA LEU A 67 -5.89 22.02 -4.61
C LEU A 67 -6.36 20.85 -5.47
N ALA A 68 -5.68 20.59 -6.58
CA ALA A 68 -6.00 19.45 -7.42
C ALA A 68 -5.87 18.11 -6.67
N GLN A 69 -4.83 17.95 -5.85
CA GLN A 69 -4.65 16.77 -4.99
C GLN A 69 -5.78 16.66 -3.95
N LEU A 70 -6.15 17.78 -3.33
CA LEU A 70 -7.24 17.84 -2.36
C LEU A 70 -8.55 17.39 -3.02
N TYR A 71 -8.94 18.01 -4.12
CA TYR A 71 -10.16 17.68 -4.86
C TYR A 71 -10.17 16.22 -5.34
N ALA A 72 -9.03 15.70 -5.82
CA ALA A 72 -8.91 14.29 -6.20
C ALA A 72 -9.01 13.34 -4.97
N GLY A 73 -8.60 13.79 -3.79
CA GLY A 73 -8.70 13.06 -2.53
C GLY A 73 -10.07 13.11 -1.86
N THR A 74 -10.89 14.11 -2.20
CA THR A 74 -12.26 14.34 -1.66
C THR A 74 -13.37 13.92 -2.62
N ASN A 75 -13.05 13.13 -3.65
CA ASN A 75 -14.00 12.65 -4.66
C ASN A 75 -14.65 13.78 -5.49
N GLU A 76 -13.90 14.85 -5.78
CA GLU A 76 -14.30 15.98 -6.63
C GLU A 76 -13.44 16.07 -7.92
N PRO A 77 -13.41 15.02 -8.76
CA PRO A 77 -12.42 14.92 -9.84
C PRO A 77 -12.55 16.02 -10.91
N ARG A 78 -13.76 16.59 -11.13
CA ARG A 78 -13.93 17.70 -12.08
C ARG A 78 -13.23 18.99 -11.63
N LYS A 79 -13.32 19.33 -10.35
CA LYS A 79 -12.61 20.49 -9.79
C LYS A 79 -11.09 20.27 -9.83
N ALA A 80 -10.64 19.04 -9.58
CA ALA A 80 -9.22 18.71 -9.73
C ALA A 80 -8.73 18.96 -11.17
N MET A 81 -9.50 18.52 -12.17
CA MET A 81 -9.20 18.77 -13.59
C MET A 81 -9.08 20.27 -13.89
N GLU A 82 -10.02 21.08 -13.44
CA GLU A 82 -9.99 22.54 -13.63
C GLU A 82 -8.68 23.17 -13.11
N MET A 83 -8.18 22.67 -11.98
CA MET A 83 -6.95 23.19 -11.37
C MET A 83 -5.69 22.79 -12.14
N TYR A 84 -5.50 21.50 -12.47
CA TYR A 84 -4.26 21.07 -13.13
C TYR A 84 -4.25 21.29 -14.65
N GLU A 85 -5.40 21.45 -15.29
CA GLU A 85 -5.53 21.79 -16.72
C GLU A 85 -5.65 23.31 -16.97
N HIS A 86 -5.61 24.13 -15.91
CA HIS A 86 -5.79 25.58 -16.06
C HIS A 86 -4.78 26.16 -17.08
N PRO A 87 -5.21 26.92 -18.11
CA PRO A 87 -4.35 27.30 -19.23
C PRO A 87 -3.08 28.09 -18.86
N LYS A 88 -3.11 28.79 -17.71
CA LYS A 88 -2.05 29.69 -17.26
C LYS A 88 -1.11 29.07 -16.22
N TYR A 89 -1.65 28.38 -15.23
CA TYR A 89 -0.91 27.89 -14.06
C TYR A 89 -1.11 26.40 -13.78
N GLY A 90 -1.92 25.71 -14.58
CA GLY A 90 -2.20 24.31 -14.40
C GLY A 90 -0.94 23.47 -14.56
N ALA A 91 -0.65 22.64 -13.57
CA ALA A 91 0.56 21.82 -13.55
C ALA A 91 0.68 20.96 -14.83
N LEU A 92 -0.40 20.34 -15.29
CA LEU A 92 -0.37 19.52 -16.50
C LEU A 92 -0.11 20.36 -17.75
N THR A 93 -0.75 21.53 -17.83
CA THR A 93 -0.55 22.47 -18.94
C THR A 93 0.90 22.92 -19.04
N LEU A 94 1.52 23.28 -17.91
CA LEU A 94 2.90 23.74 -17.86
C LEU A 94 3.88 22.60 -18.17
N VAL A 95 3.63 21.39 -17.64
CA VAL A 95 4.47 20.21 -17.89
C VAL A 95 4.43 19.85 -19.39
N GLN A 96 3.26 19.85 -20.02
CA GLN A 96 3.12 19.59 -21.46
C GLN A 96 3.79 20.66 -22.33
N LYS A 97 3.90 21.89 -21.83
CA LYS A 97 4.63 22.98 -22.49
C LYS A 97 6.15 22.93 -22.24
N ASN A 98 6.64 22.01 -21.42
CA ASN A 98 8.02 21.98 -20.92
C ASN A 98 8.44 23.31 -20.27
N ASP A 99 7.54 23.91 -19.47
CA ASP A 99 7.83 25.17 -18.79
C ASP A 99 8.87 24.96 -17.66
N PRO A 100 9.98 25.73 -17.61
CA PRO A 100 11.02 25.56 -16.59
C PRO A 100 10.54 25.61 -15.14
N LEU A 101 9.38 26.23 -14.86
CA LEU A 101 8.79 26.30 -13.52
C LEU A 101 8.39 24.94 -12.95
N VAL A 102 8.18 23.93 -13.81
CA VAL A 102 7.64 22.61 -13.42
C VAL A 102 8.53 21.44 -13.80
N LEU A 103 9.71 21.71 -14.38
CA LEU A 103 10.70 20.69 -14.76
C LEU A 103 11.68 20.34 -13.63
N GLN A 104 11.45 20.85 -12.42
CA GLN A 104 12.31 20.54 -11.29
C GLN A 104 11.92 19.21 -10.64
N SER A 105 12.92 18.35 -10.41
CA SER A 105 12.76 17.10 -9.67
C SER A 105 11.71 16.17 -10.29
N ASP A 106 10.93 15.47 -9.46
CA ASP A 106 9.91 14.49 -9.85
C ASP A 106 8.52 15.11 -10.14
N PHE A 107 8.44 16.42 -10.32
CA PHE A 107 7.17 17.14 -10.47
C PHE A 107 6.36 16.73 -11.71
N PRO A 108 6.96 16.49 -12.90
CA PRO A 108 6.23 15.95 -14.05
C PRO A 108 5.58 14.60 -13.77
N LEU A 109 6.31 13.66 -13.14
CA LEU A 109 5.79 12.34 -12.77
C LEU A 109 4.59 12.45 -11.82
N LYS A 110 4.72 13.29 -10.78
CA LYS A 110 3.64 13.58 -9.82
C LYS A 110 2.40 14.18 -10.49
N THR A 111 2.61 15.01 -11.51
CA THR A 111 1.53 15.65 -12.28
C THR A 111 0.80 14.65 -13.16
N TYR A 112 1.51 13.84 -13.93
CA TYR A 112 0.90 12.81 -14.79
C TYR A 112 0.16 11.75 -13.96
N ARG A 113 0.70 11.34 -12.81
CA ARG A 113 0.03 10.42 -11.89
C ARG A 113 -1.29 10.98 -11.37
N LEU A 114 -1.29 12.24 -10.92
CA LEU A 114 -2.51 12.91 -10.44
C LEU A 114 -3.56 13.01 -11.55
N ALA A 115 -3.15 13.44 -12.75
CA ALA A 115 -4.04 13.57 -13.89
C ALA A 115 -4.63 12.21 -14.31
N LEU A 116 -3.80 11.16 -14.41
CA LEU A 116 -4.23 9.80 -14.72
C LEU A 116 -5.33 9.33 -13.78
N ARG A 117 -5.07 9.40 -12.47
CA ARG A 117 -6.05 9.00 -11.44
C ARG A 117 -7.33 9.82 -11.54
N THR A 118 -7.22 11.13 -11.77
CA THR A 118 -8.37 12.03 -11.81
C THR A 118 -9.26 11.77 -13.02
N TYR A 119 -8.69 11.58 -14.22
CA TYR A 119 -9.49 11.27 -15.41
C TYR A 119 -10.27 9.97 -15.26
N ILE A 120 -9.66 8.93 -14.68
CA ILE A 120 -10.36 7.66 -14.42
C ILE A 120 -11.48 7.90 -13.40
N SER A 121 -11.19 8.59 -12.30
CA SER A 121 -12.17 8.88 -11.24
C SER A 121 -13.31 9.78 -11.73
N ALA A 122 -13.10 10.58 -12.78
CA ALA A 122 -14.12 11.42 -13.39
C ALA A 122 -15.11 10.64 -14.28
N LEU A 123 -14.80 9.43 -14.75
CA LEU A 123 -15.65 8.66 -15.67
C LEU A 123 -17.12 8.52 -15.24
N PRO A 124 -17.43 8.28 -13.95
CA PRO A 124 -18.83 8.20 -13.49
C PRO A 124 -19.58 9.52 -13.63
N SER A 125 -18.89 10.67 -13.58
CA SER A 125 -19.51 12.00 -13.74
C SER A 125 -20.09 12.24 -15.14
N PHE A 126 -19.77 11.39 -16.10
CA PHE A 126 -20.20 11.45 -17.49
C PHE A 126 -20.98 10.18 -17.91
N GLN A 127 -21.62 9.51 -16.95
CA GLN A 127 -22.44 8.33 -17.24
C GLN A 127 -23.55 8.67 -18.27
N GLY A 128 -23.61 7.90 -19.35
CA GLY A 128 -24.53 8.14 -20.48
C GLY A 128 -23.95 8.99 -21.61
N ASP A 129 -22.82 9.67 -21.39
CA ASP A 129 -22.07 10.38 -22.43
C ASP A 129 -20.81 9.59 -22.82
N VAL A 130 -21.00 8.65 -23.74
CA VAL A 130 -19.93 7.76 -24.22
C VAL A 130 -18.79 8.54 -24.88
N ALA A 131 -19.07 9.68 -25.51
CA ALA A 131 -18.05 10.49 -26.17
C ALA A 131 -17.11 11.13 -25.14
N GLN A 132 -17.66 11.75 -24.09
CA GLN A 132 -16.86 12.33 -23.01
C GLN A 132 -16.11 11.26 -22.22
N GLN A 133 -16.73 10.11 -21.94
CA GLN A 133 -16.05 8.99 -21.31
C GLN A 133 -14.87 8.50 -22.14
N ASN A 134 -15.05 8.37 -23.46
CA ASN A 134 -13.94 7.99 -24.35
C ASN A 134 -12.82 9.03 -24.35
N GLN A 135 -13.15 10.33 -24.35
CA GLN A 135 -12.16 11.40 -24.27
C GLN A 135 -11.34 11.34 -22.97
N LEU A 136 -11.99 11.11 -21.83
CA LEU A 136 -11.30 10.92 -20.55
C LEU A 136 -10.38 9.70 -20.55
N ILE A 137 -10.84 8.60 -21.14
CA ILE A 137 -10.00 7.41 -21.31
C ILE A 137 -8.79 7.75 -22.17
N ASP A 138 -8.96 8.44 -23.30
CA ASP A 138 -7.84 8.79 -24.18
C ASP A 138 -6.84 9.73 -23.48
N LYS A 139 -7.33 10.71 -22.70
CA LYS A 139 -6.47 11.55 -21.85
C LYS A 139 -5.71 10.72 -20.81
N ALA A 140 -6.37 9.77 -20.14
CA ALA A 140 -5.71 8.89 -19.19
C ALA A 140 -4.63 8.02 -19.85
N LEU A 141 -4.86 7.52 -21.06
CA LEU A 141 -3.85 6.78 -21.83
C LEU A 141 -2.64 7.63 -22.22
N GLN A 142 -2.88 8.89 -22.56
CA GLN A 142 -1.78 9.83 -22.78
C GLN A 142 -0.94 10.01 -21.52
N MET A 143 -1.55 10.00 -20.33
CA MET A 143 -0.80 10.08 -19.07
C MET A 143 0.03 8.82 -18.80
N VAL A 144 -0.48 7.63 -19.14
CA VAL A 144 0.29 6.37 -19.08
C VAL A 144 1.52 6.46 -19.98
N ALA A 145 1.34 6.89 -21.24
CA ALA A 145 2.45 7.06 -22.18
C ALA A 145 3.44 8.15 -21.73
N ALA A 146 2.95 9.24 -21.13
CA ALA A 146 3.79 10.30 -20.60
C ALA A 146 4.62 9.82 -19.40
N LEU A 147 4.03 9.06 -18.47
CA LEU A 147 4.75 8.43 -17.37
C LEU A 147 5.85 7.49 -17.88
N GLU A 148 5.53 6.62 -18.85
CA GLU A 148 6.49 5.71 -19.47
C GLU A 148 7.66 6.46 -20.12
N LYS A 149 7.38 7.55 -20.84
CA LYS A 149 8.40 8.38 -21.46
C LYS A 149 9.27 9.10 -20.41
N GLU A 150 8.65 9.66 -19.38
CA GLU A 150 9.32 10.45 -18.35
C GLU A 150 10.34 9.63 -17.55
N VAL A 151 10.00 8.38 -17.23
CA VAL A 151 10.93 7.47 -16.53
C VAL A 151 12.05 6.92 -17.41
N GLN A 152 11.90 7.00 -18.74
CA GLN A 152 12.92 6.59 -19.71
C GLN A 152 13.93 7.71 -19.98
N ASP A 153 13.66 8.94 -19.57
CA ASP A 153 14.59 10.06 -19.74
C ASP A 153 15.84 9.86 -18.87
N PRO A 154 17.05 9.79 -19.46
CA PRO A 154 18.30 9.65 -18.74
C PRO A 154 18.55 10.77 -17.71
N GLN A 155 18.01 11.98 -17.93
CA GLN A 155 18.18 13.10 -17.00
C GLN A 155 17.39 12.91 -15.69
N ASN A 156 16.36 12.06 -15.70
CA ASN A 156 15.52 11.73 -14.54
C ASN A 156 15.91 10.39 -13.87
N ALA A 157 16.93 9.71 -14.40
CA ALA A 157 17.40 8.44 -13.88
C ALA A 157 18.11 8.58 -12.51
N ASP A 158 18.77 9.70 -12.24
CA ASP A 158 19.70 9.84 -11.11
C ASP A 158 19.08 10.28 -9.77
N GLY A 159 17.78 10.57 -9.73
CA GLY A 159 17.06 10.84 -8.48
C GLY A 159 16.56 9.56 -7.80
N GLY A 160 17.39 8.91 -6.98
CA GLY A 160 16.96 7.93 -5.97
C GLY A 160 16.50 6.54 -6.46
N GLY A 161 17.41 5.55 -6.38
CA GLY A 161 17.06 4.17 -6.03
C GLY A 161 16.33 3.29 -7.06
N GLY A 162 16.77 3.25 -8.32
CA GLY A 162 16.33 2.20 -9.27
C GLY A 162 16.38 2.61 -10.74
N THR A 163 16.28 1.64 -11.63
CA THR A 163 16.09 1.86 -13.08
C THR A 163 14.75 2.56 -13.35
N GLY A 164 14.60 3.25 -14.49
CA GLY A 164 13.33 3.89 -14.88
C GLY A 164 12.11 2.93 -14.83
N ALA A 165 12.32 1.67 -15.18
CA ALA A 165 11.29 0.63 -15.10
C ALA A 165 10.89 0.27 -13.65
N GLU A 166 11.83 0.31 -12.71
CA GLU A 166 11.55 0.09 -11.28
C GLU A 166 10.76 1.27 -10.71
N LYS A 167 11.14 2.52 -11.05
CA LYS A 167 10.40 3.72 -10.65
C LYS A 167 8.95 3.69 -11.15
N LEU A 168 8.74 3.34 -12.42
CA LEU A 168 7.39 3.24 -12.97
C LEU A 168 6.55 2.14 -12.33
N THR A 169 7.16 0.97 -12.09
CA THR A 169 6.51 -0.12 -11.36
C THR A 169 6.07 0.35 -9.97
N GLN A 170 6.92 1.09 -9.27
CA GLN A 170 6.60 1.63 -7.95
C GLN A 170 5.45 2.65 -8.00
N ILE A 171 5.44 3.58 -8.97
CA ILE A 171 4.32 4.51 -9.19
C ILE A 171 2.99 3.75 -9.35
N TYR A 172 3.00 2.68 -10.12
CA TYR A 172 1.83 1.85 -10.38
C TYR A 172 1.33 1.09 -9.14
N ILE A 173 2.23 0.56 -8.31
CA ILE A 173 1.88 -0.05 -7.02
C ILE A 173 1.23 0.99 -6.11
N GLU A 174 1.83 2.17 -6.00
CA GLU A 174 1.32 3.21 -5.12
C GLU A 174 -0.05 3.75 -5.57
N MET A 175 -0.29 3.84 -6.88
CA MET A 175 -1.61 4.16 -7.42
C MET A 175 -2.68 3.12 -7.03
N GLY A 176 -2.34 1.83 -7.08
CA GLY A 176 -3.23 0.77 -6.62
C GLY A 176 -3.55 0.90 -5.12
N SER A 177 -2.55 1.22 -4.30
CA SER A 177 -2.74 1.48 -2.86
C SER A 177 -3.59 2.72 -2.60
N GLU A 178 -3.38 3.81 -3.33
CA GLU A 178 -4.20 5.02 -3.20
C GLU A 178 -5.66 4.78 -3.55
N LEU A 179 -5.93 3.96 -4.58
CA LEU A 179 -7.27 3.56 -4.94
C LEU A 179 -7.93 2.77 -3.81
N GLU A 180 -7.19 1.83 -3.21
CA GLU A 180 -7.64 1.09 -2.02
C GLU A 180 -8.02 2.05 -0.87
N ASP A 181 -7.18 3.04 -0.57
CA ASP A 181 -7.42 4.02 0.49
C ASP A 181 -8.63 4.92 0.22
N GLN A 182 -8.85 5.31 -1.03
CA GLN A 182 -10.04 6.07 -1.44
C GLN A 182 -11.31 5.25 -1.25
N ILE A 183 -11.30 3.98 -1.69
CA ILE A 183 -12.43 3.08 -1.54
C ILE A 183 -12.75 2.85 -0.06
N LYS A 184 -11.73 2.64 0.79
CA LYS A 184 -11.91 2.53 2.25
C LYS A 184 -12.53 3.78 2.86
N ALA A 185 -12.10 4.96 2.44
CA ALA A 185 -12.67 6.22 2.94
C ALA A 185 -14.12 6.43 2.51
N LEU A 186 -14.49 6.03 1.29
CA LEU A 186 -15.89 6.04 0.85
C LEU A 186 -16.74 5.09 1.70
N VAL A 187 -16.23 3.89 2.01
CA VAL A 187 -16.89 2.94 2.92
C VAL A 187 -17.04 3.52 4.33
N ALA A 188 -16.00 4.14 4.87
CA ALA A 188 -16.04 4.77 6.21
C ALA A 188 -17.09 5.89 6.29
N LYS A 189 -17.33 6.60 5.18
CA LYS A 189 -18.38 7.61 5.04
C LYS A 189 -19.75 7.05 4.65
N ASN A 190 -19.90 5.73 4.57
CA ASN A 190 -21.10 5.03 4.09
C ASN A 190 -21.52 5.42 2.65
N ASP A 191 -20.59 5.92 1.83
CA ASP A 191 -20.82 6.26 0.42
C ASP A 191 -20.61 5.04 -0.48
N ILE A 192 -21.55 4.10 -0.42
CA ILE A 192 -21.50 2.85 -1.21
C ILE A 192 -21.67 3.12 -2.71
N GLN A 193 -22.42 4.15 -3.10
CA GLN A 193 -22.58 4.53 -4.51
C GLN A 193 -21.26 5.06 -5.08
N GLY A 194 -20.61 6.00 -4.40
CA GLY A 194 -19.29 6.52 -4.80
C GLY A 194 -18.25 5.41 -4.87
N LYS A 195 -18.25 4.50 -3.89
CA LYS A 195 -17.37 3.31 -3.88
C LYS A 195 -17.55 2.44 -5.13
N ASN A 196 -18.79 2.11 -5.49
CA ASN A 196 -19.10 1.28 -6.65
C ASN A 196 -18.78 1.98 -7.97
N ALA A 197 -19.13 3.26 -8.07
CA ALA A 197 -18.85 4.09 -9.24
C ALA A 197 -17.34 4.20 -9.52
N LEU A 198 -16.54 4.44 -8.47
CA LEU A 198 -15.09 4.51 -8.57
C LEU A 198 -14.50 3.16 -9.00
N SER A 199 -14.92 2.06 -8.37
CA SER A 199 -14.44 0.71 -8.72
C SER A 199 -14.73 0.36 -10.19
N GLN A 200 -15.95 0.65 -10.67
CA GLN A 200 -16.38 0.39 -12.03
C GLN A 200 -15.66 1.26 -13.07
N ALA A 201 -15.34 2.51 -12.71
CA ALA A 201 -14.58 3.41 -13.57
C ALA A 201 -13.18 2.88 -13.85
N PHE A 202 -12.48 2.45 -12.79
CA PHE A 202 -11.17 1.82 -12.92
C PHE A 202 -11.26 0.51 -13.71
N GLU A 203 -12.20 -0.38 -13.37
CA GLU A 203 -12.39 -1.63 -14.09
C GLU A 203 -12.59 -1.41 -15.60
N THR A 204 -13.43 -0.46 -15.98
CA THR A 204 -13.74 -0.13 -17.38
C THR A 204 -12.49 0.37 -18.11
N PHE A 205 -11.73 1.27 -17.48
CA PHE A 205 -10.49 1.78 -18.03
C PHE A 205 -9.46 0.66 -18.22
N LEU A 206 -9.24 -0.16 -17.19
CA LEU A 206 -8.29 -1.28 -17.21
C LEU A 206 -8.65 -2.32 -18.28
N LYS A 207 -9.92 -2.70 -18.40
CA LYS A 207 -10.39 -3.63 -19.45
C LYS A 207 -10.13 -3.08 -20.86
N LYS A 208 -10.37 -1.78 -21.07
CA LYS A 208 -10.11 -1.12 -22.36
C LYS A 208 -8.63 -1.10 -22.74
N ILE A 209 -7.72 -1.05 -21.76
CA ILE A 209 -6.27 -1.11 -22.00
C ILE A 209 -5.81 -2.54 -22.20
N GLY A 210 -6.24 -3.44 -21.30
CA GLY A 210 -5.90 -4.85 -21.38
C GLY A 210 -6.35 -5.50 -22.70
N GLY A 211 -7.45 -5.02 -23.28
CA GLY A 211 -7.97 -5.48 -24.57
C GLY A 211 -7.17 -5.03 -25.80
N ARG A 212 -6.28 -4.04 -25.70
CA ARG A 212 -5.46 -3.58 -26.83
C ARG A 212 -4.28 -4.51 -27.03
N ALA A 213 -4.14 -5.13 -28.21
CA ALA A 213 -2.98 -6.00 -28.47
C ALA A 213 -1.68 -5.18 -28.58
N GLU A 214 -1.76 -4.07 -29.34
CA GLU A 214 -0.72 -3.06 -29.51
C GLU A 214 -0.63 -2.15 -28.27
N GLY A 215 0.59 -1.79 -27.86
CA GLY A 215 0.84 -0.90 -26.71
C GLY A 215 0.81 -1.57 -25.32
N ASN A 216 0.51 -2.87 -25.22
CA ASN A 216 0.66 -3.60 -23.96
C ASN A 216 2.14 -3.93 -23.69
N THR A 217 2.86 -2.99 -23.06
CA THR A 217 4.22 -3.14 -22.54
C THR A 217 4.22 -4.02 -21.28
N TYR A 218 5.40 -4.38 -20.78
CA TYR A 218 5.50 -5.03 -19.46
C TYR A 218 4.92 -4.11 -18.38
N GLU A 219 5.30 -2.84 -18.44
CA GLU A 219 4.95 -1.81 -17.46
C GLU A 219 3.43 -1.54 -17.44
N SER A 220 2.78 -1.47 -18.61
CA SER A 220 1.32 -1.27 -18.67
C SER A 220 0.54 -2.51 -18.21
N LEU A 221 1.00 -3.74 -18.51
CA LEU A 221 0.37 -4.96 -17.98
C LEU A 221 0.57 -5.12 -16.47
N ILE A 222 1.74 -4.75 -15.95
CA ILE A 222 1.98 -4.70 -14.50
C ILE A 222 0.98 -3.78 -13.83
N TRP A 223 0.81 -2.57 -14.36
CA TRP A 223 -0.12 -1.61 -13.78
C TRP A 223 -1.56 -2.12 -13.77
N ILE A 224 -2.00 -2.76 -14.85
CA ILE A 224 -3.34 -3.36 -14.91
C ILE A 224 -3.50 -4.43 -13.83
N ALA A 225 -2.53 -5.33 -13.69
CA ALA A 225 -2.58 -6.40 -12.70
C ALA A 225 -2.57 -5.85 -11.26
N GLU A 226 -1.72 -4.87 -10.95
CA GLU A 226 -1.65 -4.26 -9.62
C GLU A 226 -2.91 -3.47 -9.28
N THR A 227 -3.50 -2.78 -10.26
CA THR A 227 -4.74 -2.02 -10.02
C THR A 227 -5.93 -2.96 -9.79
N PHE A 228 -6.05 -4.05 -10.55
CA PHE A 228 -7.04 -5.10 -10.25
C PHE A 228 -6.79 -5.76 -8.89
N TYR A 229 -5.53 -6.02 -8.53
CA TYR A 229 -5.20 -6.55 -7.21
C TYR A 229 -5.63 -5.60 -6.08
N GLY A 230 -5.37 -4.29 -6.22
CA GLY A 230 -5.83 -3.26 -5.29
C GLY A 230 -7.35 -3.16 -5.20
N LEU A 231 -8.07 -3.25 -6.33
CA LEU A 231 -9.53 -3.33 -6.36
C LEU A 231 -10.05 -4.56 -5.62
N GLY A 232 -9.40 -5.71 -5.79
CA GLY A 232 -9.70 -6.95 -5.05
C GLY A 232 -9.55 -6.75 -3.55
N LYS A 233 -8.42 -6.20 -3.11
CA LYS A 233 -8.17 -5.88 -1.69
C LYS A 233 -9.21 -4.93 -1.13
N SER A 234 -9.51 -3.85 -1.84
CA SER A 234 -10.46 -2.82 -1.38
C SER A 234 -11.90 -3.31 -1.26
N ASN A 235 -12.24 -4.36 -2.01
CA ASN A 235 -13.55 -5.03 -1.94
C ASN A 235 -13.56 -6.23 -0.98
N THR A 236 -12.43 -6.54 -0.34
CA THR A 236 -12.32 -7.59 0.66
C THR A 236 -12.45 -6.98 2.05
N ILE A 237 -13.51 -7.36 2.78
CA ILE A 237 -13.73 -6.88 4.14
C ILE A 237 -12.83 -7.65 5.11
N GLU A 238 -12.72 -8.97 4.94
CA GLU A 238 -11.87 -9.84 5.75
C GLU A 238 -10.77 -10.52 4.91
N PRO A 239 -9.48 -10.38 5.27
CA PRO A 239 -8.39 -11.01 4.54
C PRO A 239 -8.56 -12.53 4.40
N GLY A 240 -8.53 -13.01 3.16
CA GLY A 240 -8.74 -14.42 2.79
C GLY A 240 -10.20 -14.82 2.56
N GLN A 241 -11.16 -13.89 2.73
CA GLN A 241 -12.58 -14.11 2.46
C GLN A 241 -13.14 -13.03 1.52
N PRO A 242 -12.72 -13.03 0.24
CA PRO A 242 -13.21 -12.06 -0.73
C PRO A 242 -14.69 -12.32 -1.06
N ASN A 243 -15.47 -11.24 -1.16
CA ASN A 243 -16.78 -11.28 -1.80
C ASN A 243 -16.63 -11.52 -3.32
N GLU A 244 -17.75 -11.70 -4.02
CA GLU A 244 -17.74 -12.02 -5.45
C GLU A 244 -17.01 -10.99 -6.30
N ALA A 245 -17.23 -9.69 -6.06
CA ALA A 245 -16.53 -8.62 -6.77
C ALA A 245 -15.01 -8.66 -6.53
N ALA A 246 -14.59 -8.84 -5.28
CA ALA A 246 -13.17 -8.98 -4.94
C ALA A 246 -12.54 -10.21 -5.60
N ARG A 247 -13.25 -11.35 -5.65
CA ARG A 247 -12.79 -12.56 -6.34
C ARG A 247 -12.56 -12.30 -7.81
N GLU A 248 -13.49 -11.62 -8.47
CA GLU A 248 -13.37 -11.29 -9.89
C GLU A 248 -12.15 -10.40 -10.15
N TYR A 249 -11.92 -9.38 -9.31
CA TYR A 249 -10.73 -8.54 -9.45
C TYR A 249 -9.42 -9.29 -9.21
N PHE A 250 -9.34 -10.18 -8.22
CA PHE A 250 -8.14 -11.01 -8.03
C PHE A 250 -7.89 -11.97 -9.20
N ARG A 251 -8.94 -12.51 -9.82
CA ARG A 251 -8.81 -13.32 -11.05
C ARG A 251 -8.30 -12.49 -12.22
N GLN A 252 -8.87 -11.31 -12.46
CA GLN A 252 -8.40 -10.41 -13.51
C GLN A 252 -6.93 -10.00 -13.32
N ALA A 253 -6.49 -9.79 -12.08
CA ALA A 253 -5.09 -9.57 -11.75
C ALA A 253 -4.23 -10.81 -12.09
N ALA A 254 -4.64 -12.00 -11.64
CA ALA A 254 -3.94 -13.26 -11.92
C ALA A 254 -3.82 -13.55 -13.43
N ASP A 255 -4.91 -13.36 -14.18
CA ASP A 255 -4.93 -13.53 -15.63
C ASP A 255 -4.00 -12.54 -16.34
N THR A 256 -3.92 -11.31 -15.85
CA THR A 256 -2.99 -10.31 -16.39
C THR A 256 -1.54 -10.70 -16.09
N TYR A 257 -1.21 -11.20 -14.89
CA TYR A 257 0.11 -11.75 -14.59
C TYR A 257 0.44 -12.96 -15.48
N GLN A 258 -0.52 -13.86 -15.71
CA GLN A 258 -0.35 -14.99 -16.61
C GLN A 258 -0.09 -14.52 -18.04
N LYS A 259 -0.79 -13.47 -18.51
CA LYS A 259 -0.56 -12.86 -19.82
C LYS A 259 0.87 -12.32 -19.95
N ILE A 260 1.41 -11.68 -18.91
CA ILE A 260 2.83 -11.24 -18.88
C ILE A 260 3.77 -12.43 -19.05
N LEU A 261 3.55 -13.52 -18.28
CA LEU A 261 4.40 -14.72 -18.36
C LEU A 261 4.31 -15.41 -19.72
N THR A 262 3.12 -15.46 -20.33
CA THR A 262 2.93 -16.02 -21.68
C THR A 262 3.68 -15.18 -22.71
N ARG A 263 3.54 -13.85 -22.68
CA ARG A 263 4.29 -12.96 -23.58
C ARG A 263 5.80 -13.08 -23.41
N ALA A 264 6.28 -13.22 -22.17
CA ALA A 264 7.69 -13.44 -21.88
C ALA A 264 8.22 -14.77 -22.40
N LYS A 265 7.36 -15.79 -22.51
CA LYS A 265 7.71 -17.09 -23.10
C LYS A 265 7.85 -16.96 -24.63
N ASP A 266 6.94 -16.23 -25.25
CA ASP A 266 6.92 -16.05 -26.71
C ASP A 266 7.98 -15.03 -27.19
N ASN A 267 8.28 -14.04 -26.35
CA ASN A 267 9.31 -13.02 -26.55
C ASN A 267 10.15 -12.85 -25.27
N PRO A 268 11.33 -13.50 -25.15
CA PRO A 268 12.20 -13.39 -23.98
C PRO A 268 12.61 -11.96 -23.62
N GLU A 269 12.74 -11.06 -24.60
CA GLU A 269 13.09 -9.64 -24.40
C GLU A 269 11.94 -8.83 -23.79
N PHE A 270 10.73 -9.39 -23.70
CA PHE A 270 9.60 -8.75 -23.04
C PHE A 270 9.87 -8.51 -21.55
N LEU A 271 10.65 -9.40 -20.91
CA LEU A 271 11.16 -9.19 -19.56
C LEU A 271 12.61 -8.74 -19.64
N LYS A 272 12.85 -7.47 -19.38
CA LYS A 272 14.18 -6.85 -19.36
C LYS A 272 15.10 -7.40 -18.24
N ASN A 273 14.53 -8.06 -17.23
CA ASN A 273 15.28 -8.59 -16.08
C ASN A 273 14.73 -9.96 -15.62
N PRO A 274 15.56 -11.02 -15.49
CA PRO A 274 15.13 -12.34 -15.00
C PRO A 274 14.43 -12.32 -13.63
N ARG A 275 14.72 -11.32 -12.77
CA ARG A 275 14.04 -11.12 -11.49
C ARG A 275 12.55 -10.79 -11.68
N GLN A 276 12.18 -10.10 -12.76
CA GLN A 276 10.78 -9.75 -13.05
C GLN A 276 9.91 -10.99 -13.10
N ARG A 277 10.36 -12.06 -13.75
CA ARG A 277 9.61 -13.33 -13.80
C ARG A 277 9.28 -13.86 -12.40
N THR A 278 10.26 -13.84 -11.49
CA THR A 278 10.06 -14.28 -10.11
C THR A 278 9.06 -13.38 -9.38
N THR A 279 9.15 -12.07 -9.58
CA THR A 279 8.20 -11.09 -9.02
C THR A 279 6.77 -11.32 -9.53
N ILE A 280 6.59 -11.57 -10.84
CA ILE A 280 5.27 -11.87 -11.42
C ILE A 280 4.69 -13.16 -10.84
N GLU A 281 5.48 -14.24 -10.80
CA GLU A 281 5.01 -15.53 -10.27
C GLU A 281 4.60 -15.41 -8.79
N MET A 282 5.35 -14.64 -7.99
CA MET A 282 5.02 -14.37 -6.58
C MET A 282 3.76 -13.51 -6.43
N ARG A 283 3.59 -12.45 -7.23
CA ARG A 283 2.39 -11.62 -7.23
C ARG A 283 1.14 -12.39 -7.68
N MET A 284 1.30 -13.30 -8.64
CA MET A 284 0.24 -14.20 -9.03
C MET A 284 -0.15 -15.13 -7.88
N ALA A 285 0.81 -15.68 -7.13
CA ALA A 285 0.54 -16.46 -5.92
C ALA A 285 -0.22 -15.65 -4.84
N ARG A 286 0.06 -14.35 -4.69
CA ARG A 286 -0.73 -13.45 -3.83
C ARG A 286 -2.19 -13.36 -4.24
N CYS A 287 -2.48 -13.33 -5.54
CA CYS A 287 -3.87 -13.36 -6.01
C CYS A 287 -4.57 -14.65 -5.57
N TYR A 288 -3.94 -15.82 -5.76
CA TYR A 288 -4.48 -17.11 -5.32
C TYR A 288 -4.69 -17.18 -3.80
N ARG A 289 -3.73 -16.67 -3.01
CA ARG A 289 -3.88 -16.54 -1.56
C ARG A 289 -5.15 -15.74 -1.21
N ASN A 290 -5.34 -14.59 -1.84
CA ASN A 290 -6.50 -13.74 -1.58
C ASN A 290 -7.81 -14.33 -2.11
N LEU A 291 -7.78 -15.22 -3.10
CA LEU A 291 -8.94 -16.00 -3.56
C LEU A 291 -9.36 -17.11 -2.58
N GLY A 292 -8.52 -17.42 -1.60
CA GLY A 292 -8.65 -18.61 -0.74
C GLY A 292 -8.17 -19.90 -1.42
N GLU A 293 -7.53 -19.81 -2.58
CA GLU A 293 -6.93 -20.91 -3.34
C GLU A 293 -5.51 -21.16 -2.79
N ILE A 294 -5.46 -21.64 -1.56
CA ILE A 294 -4.25 -21.76 -0.74
C ILE A 294 -3.27 -22.76 -1.35
N GLU A 295 -3.76 -23.92 -1.79
CA GLU A 295 -2.94 -24.96 -2.40
C GLU A 295 -2.22 -24.45 -3.64
N GLU A 296 -2.93 -23.76 -4.54
CA GLU A 296 -2.38 -23.15 -5.76
C GLU A 296 -1.34 -22.07 -5.43
N ALA A 297 -1.59 -21.27 -4.40
CA ALA A 297 -0.63 -20.27 -3.93
C ALA A 297 0.67 -20.93 -3.42
N ILE A 298 0.57 -21.99 -2.62
CA ILE A 298 1.71 -22.76 -2.10
C ILE A 298 2.51 -23.38 -3.26
N GLU A 299 1.84 -24.07 -4.19
CA GLU A 299 2.51 -24.74 -5.32
C GLU A 299 3.32 -23.76 -6.18
N ARG A 300 2.79 -22.56 -6.43
CA ARG A 300 3.48 -21.51 -7.17
C ARG A 300 4.71 -21.00 -6.43
N LEU A 301 4.60 -20.73 -5.13
CA LEU A 301 5.73 -20.26 -4.33
C LEU A 301 6.80 -21.35 -4.18
N GLU A 302 6.41 -22.61 -4.00
CA GLU A 302 7.34 -23.73 -4.03
C GLU A 302 8.09 -23.83 -5.35
N SER A 303 7.42 -23.65 -6.49
CA SER A 303 8.05 -23.67 -7.81
C SER A 303 9.15 -22.62 -7.93
N ILE A 304 8.93 -21.43 -7.36
CA ILE A 304 9.95 -20.37 -7.27
C ILE A 304 11.10 -20.80 -6.36
N LEU A 305 10.79 -21.31 -5.17
CA LEU A 305 11.78 -21.70 -4.15
C LEU A 305 12.59 -22.95 -4.53
N LYS A 306 12.08 -23.81 -5.42
CA LYS A 306 12.84 -24.92 -6.01
C LYS A 306 13.97 -24.42 -6.91
N ARG A 307 13.81 -23.24 -7.54
CA ARG A 307 14.87 -22.59 -8.32
C ARG A 307 15.84 -21.80 -7.45
N LYS A 308 15.34 -21.11 -6.42
CA LYS A 308 16.17 -20.36 -5.46
C LYS A 308 15.55 -20.36 -4.07
N THR A 309 15.93 -21.36 -3.27
CA THR A 309 15.38 -21.56 -1.91
C THR A 309 15.75 -20.43 -0.94
N THR A 310 16.81 -19.68 -1.22
CA THR A 310 17.26 -18.56 -0.36
C THR A 310 16.61 -17.23 -0.69
N ASN A 311 15.57 -17.20 -1.54
CA ASN A 311 14.85 -15.96 -1.82
C ASN A 311 13.94 -15.57 -0.65
N LEU A 312 14.45 -14.70 0.24
CA LEU A 312 13.77 -14.30 1.47
C LEU A 312 12.37 -13.73 1.23
N THR A 313 12.18 -12.89 0.22
CA THR A 313 10.86 -12.31 -0.08
C THR A 313 9.82 -13.37 -0.41
N VAL A 314 10.22 -14.40 -1.14
CA VAL A 314 9.33 -15.53 -1.49
C VAL A 314 9.12 -16.45 -0.30
N GLN A 315 10.13 -16.63 0.56
CA GLN A 315 10.00 -17.40 1.80
C GLN A 315 9.00 -16.75 2.77
N VAL A 316 9.05 -15.43 2.92
CA VAL A 316 8.10 -14.65 3.73
C VAL A 316 6.68 -14.83 3.17
N GLU A 317 6.48 -14.62 1.87
CA GLU A 317 5.15 -14.79 1.27
C GLU A 317 4.62 -16.21 1.49
N ALA A 318 5.47 -17.24 1.35
CA ALA A 318 5.06 -18.61 1.57
C ALA A 318 4.68 -18.88 3.04
N ALA A 319 5.42 -18.33 4.00
CA ALA A 319 5.08 -18.44 5.41
C ALA A 319 3.80 -17.68 5.77
N GLU A 320 3.50 -16.56 5.11
CA GLU A 320 2.23 -15.83 5.24
C GLU A 320 1.04 -16.63 4.69
N VAL A 321 1.17 -17.24 3.50
CA VAL A 321 0.13 -18.15 2.95
C VAL A 321 -0.20 -19.25 3.94
N LEU A 322 0.83 -19.88 4.53
CA LEU A 322 0.64 -20.93 5.53
C LEU A 322 -0.03 -20.40 6.80
N TYR A 323 0.35 -19.21 7.26
CA TYR A 323 -0.27 -18.61 8.44
C TYR A 323 -1.76 -18.35 8.19
N GLU A 324 -2.13 -17.81 7.03
CA GLU A 324 -3.54 -17.54 6.70
C GLU A 324 -4.36 -18.82 6.54
N ALA A 325 -3.78 -19.87 5.96
CA ALA A 325 -4.40 -21.19 5.89
C ALA A 325 -4.74 -21.77 7.28
N GLY A 326 -4.02 -21.35 8.31
CA GLY A 326 -4.27 -21.70 9.71
C GLY A 326 -5.66 -21.32 10.20
N LYS A 327 -6.24 -20.24 9.66
CA LYS A 327 -7.60 -19.79 10.02
C LYS A 327 -8.68 -20.83 9.69
N SER A 328 -8.49 -21.54 8.57
CA SER A 328 -9.41 -22.60 8.12
C SER A 328 -9.01 -23.96 8.67
N LYS A 329 -7.72 -24.20 8.90
CA LYS A 329 -7.20 -25.49 9.37
C LYS A 329 -6.00 -25.29 10.30
N CYS A 330 -6.22 -25.44 11.61
CA CYS A 330 -5.27 -25.13 12.69
C CYS A 330 -3.83 -25.61 12.43
N GLY A 331 -3.65 -26.84 11.93
CA GLY A 331 -2.31 -27.42 11.69
C GLY A 331 -1.45 -26.64 10.69
N PHE A 332 -2.02 -25.70 9.94
CA PHE A 332 -1.24 -24.78 9.12
C PHE A 332 -0.48 -23.70 9.92
N TYR A 333 -0.89 -23.37 11.15
CA TYR A 333 -0.09 -22.51 12.02
C TYR A 333 1.24 -23.16 12.41
N GLU A 334 1.25 -24.48 12.67
CA GLU A 334 2.50 -25.22 12.88
C GLU A 334 3.37 -25.22 11.62
N LYS A 335 2.77 -25.43 10.44
CA LYS A 335 3.47 -25.36 9.14
C LYS A 335 4.02 -23.96 8.87
N ALA A 336 3.30 -22.91 9.22
CA ALA A 336 3.77 -21.53 9.09
C ALA A 336 4.96 -21.27 10.02
N PHE A 337 4.94 -21.84 11.23
CA PHE A 337 6.02 -21.69 12.21
C PHE A 337 7.28 -22.48 11.84
N PHE A 338 7.14 -23.77 11.48
CA PHE A 338 8.26 -24.68 11.22
C PHE A 338 8.67 -24.78 9.74
N GLY A 339 7.76 -24.50 8.81
CA GLY A 339 7.95 -24.61 7.37
C GLY A 339 7.36 -25.88 6.76
N LEU A 340 7.51 -26.01 5.44
CA LEU A 340 7.06 -27.19 4.69
C LEU A 340 8.24 -27.83 3.92
N PRO A 341 8.48 -29.13 4.12
CA PRO A 341 9.41 -29.89 3.28
C PRO A 341 8.76 -30.28 1.95
N ASP A 342 9.60 -30.56 0.94
CA ASP A 342 9.16 -31.28 -0.26
C ASP A 342 8.92 -32.77 0.03
N LYS A 343 8.51 -33.50 -1.02
CA LYS A 343 8.29 -34.96 -0.99
C LYS A 343 9.53 -35.77 -0.57
N ASN A 344 10.73 -35.19 -0.65
CA ASN A 344 11.99 -35.84 -0.28
C ASN A 344 12.47 -35.41 1.12
N GLY A 345 11.64 -34.68 1.87
CA GLY A 345 11.99 -34.17 3.21
C GLY A 345 12.90 -32.94 3.20
N LYS A 346 13.24 -32.36 2.05
CA LYS A 346 14.04 -31.14 1.97
C LYS A 346 13.16 -29.93 2.27
N SER A 347 13.54 -29.13 3.26
CA SER A 347 12.84 -27.87 3.58
C SER A 347 12.88 -26.91 2.39
N ILE A 348 11.75 -26.75 1.70
CA ILE A 348 11.58 -25.81 0.59
C ILE A 348 11.02 -24.49 1.09
N ILE A 349 9.91 -24.52 1.84
CA ILE A 349 9.37 -23.33 2.50
C ILE A 349 9.94 -23.29 3.93
N TRP A 350 10.57 -22.18 4.26
CA TRP A 350 11.05 -21.86 5.59
C TRP A 350 9.89 -21.27 6.38
N GLY A 351 9.60 -21.86 7.54
CA GLY A 351 8.66 -21.24 8.47
C GLY A 351 9.28 -20.03 9.17
N TRP A 352 8.44 -19.28 9.88
CA TRP A 352 8.82 -18.07 10.59
C TRP A 352 9.99 -18.26 11.56
N ARG A 353 10.10 -19.44 12.19
CA ARG A 353 11.25 -19.76 13.04
C ARG A 353 12.57 -19.68 12.27
N ARG A 354 12.67 -20.39 11.16
CA ARG A 354 13.89 -20.44 10.35
C ARG A 354 14.18 -19.09 9.70
N LEU A 355 13.14 -18.38 9.27
CA LEU A 355 13.28 -17.01 8.77
C LEU A 355 13.92 -16.09 9.82
N GLY A 356 13.47 -16.15 11.08
CA GLY A 356 14.10 -15.43 12.18
C GLY A 356 15.56 -15.83 12.38
N GLU A 357 15.85 -17.13 12.42
CA GLU A 357 17.22 -17.66 12.61
C GLU A 357 18.21 -17.19 11.53
N VAL A 358 17.81 -17.19 10.24
CA VAL A 358 18.71 -16.83 9.12
C VAL A 358 18.85 -15.32 8.90
N THR A 359 17.90 -14.52 9.37
CA THR A 359 17.91 -13.06 9.18
C THR A 359 18.53 -12.34 10.37
N ARG A 360 18.39 -12.87 11.58
CA ARG A 360 18.92 -12.30 12.84
C ARG A 360 20.38 -11.84 12.79
N PRO A 361 21.34 -12.59 12.19
CA PRO A 361 22.75 -12.19 12.19
C PRO A 361 23.08 -11.00 11.27
N HIS A 362 22.12 -10.51 10.49
CA HIS A 362 22.36 -9.55 9.42
C HIS A 362 21.49 -8.31 9.60
N GLU A 363 22.11 -7.19 10.00
CA GLU A 363 21.44 -5.91 10.23
C GLU A 363 20.60 -5.45 9.03
N LYS A 364 21.10 -5.64 7.80
CA LYS A 364 20.37 -5.35 6.55
C LYS A 364 19.05 -6.11 6.38
N PHE A 365 18.82 -7.17 7.17
CA PHE A 365 17.60 -7.98 7.17
C PHE A 365 16.78 -7.78 8.44
N GLU A 366 17.01 -6.71 9.19
CA GLU A 366 16.30 -6.43 10.44
C GLU A 366 14.78 -6.40 10.27
N SER A 367 14.26 -5.81 9.19
CA SER A 367 12.82 -5.81 8.91
C SER A 367 12.25 -7.23 8.74
N TYR A 368 12.94 -8.09 7.99
CA TYR A 368 12.57 -9.50 7.84
C TYR A 368 12.66 -10.26 9.16
N PHE A 369 13.69 -9.99 9.96
CA PHE A 369 13.85 -10.60 11.27
C PHE A 369 12.69 -10.24 12.20
N LEU A 370 12.38 -8.94 12.34
CA LEU A 370 11.29 -8.47 13.18
C LEU A 370 9.95 -9.03 12.69
N GLN A 371 9.67 -8.98 11.39
CA GLN A 371 8.47 -9.60 10.82
C GLN A 371 8.38 -11.10 11.17
N ALA A 372 9.48 -11.84 11.05
CA ALA A 372 9.50 -13.27 11.38
C ALA A 372 9.27 -13.54 12.87
N MET A 373 9.80 -12.70 13.76
CA MET A 373 9.54 -12.80 15.19
C MET A 373 8.06 -12.52 15.51
N LEU A 374 7.49 -11.46 14.93
CA LEU A 374 6.08 -11.10 15.11
C LEU A 374 5.15 -12.23 14.66
N TYR A 375 5.33 -12.74 13.43
CA TYR A 375 4.50 -13.82 12.92
C TYR A 375 4.75 -15.15 13.63
N GLY A 376 5.97 -15.40 14.12
CA GLY A 376 6.27 -16.55 14.98
C GLY A 376 5.50 -16.52 16.30
N ILE A 377 5.33 -15.34 16.91
CA ILE A 377 4.49 -15.12 18.10
C ILE A 377 3.02 -15.37 17.74
N LYS A 378 2.53 -14.76 16.65
CA LYS A 378 1.15 -14.94 16.17
C LYS A 378 0.81 -16.40 15.87
N CYS A 379 1.69 -17.15 15.20
CA CYS A 379 1.46 -18.58 14.92
C CYS A 379 1.19 -19.39 16.19
N ARG A 380 1.98 -19.15 17.25
CA ARG A 380 1.79 -19.85 18.53
C ARG A 380 0.51 -19.45 19.22
N MET A 381 0.17 -18.16 19.22
CA MET A 381 -1.07 -17.65 19.79
C MET A 381 -2.29 -18.25 19.10
N GLU A 382 -2.34 -18.17 17.78
CA GLU A 382 -3.48 -18.67 17.02
C GLU A 382 -3.56 -20.20 17.09
N LEU A 383 -2.45 -20.93 17.11
CA LEU A 383 -2.45 -22.37 17.35
C LEU A 383 -2.99 -22.72 18.74
N ALA A 384 -2.59 -21.99 19.78
CA ALA A 384 -3.05 -22.18 21.16
C ALA A 384 -4.57 -22.02 21.28
N ILE A 385 -5.13 -21.02 20.58
CA ILE A 385 -6.57 -20.76 20.55
C ILE A 385 -7.29 -21.83 19.73
N CYS A 386 -6.78 -22.16 18.55
CA CYS A 386 -7.42 -23.07 17.61
C CYS A 386 -7.49 -24.50 18.16
N GLU A 387 -6.47 -24.95 18.88
CA GLU A 387 -6.40 -26.29 19.47
C GLU A 387 -6.88 -26.36 20.93
N GLU A 388 -7.34 -25.26 21.53
CA GLU A 388 -7.69 -25.20 22.96
C GLU A 388 -8.64 -26.32 23.40
N LYS A 389 -9.62 -26.66 22.56
CA LYS A 389 -10.60 -27.71 22.85
C LYS A 389 -9.99 -29.11 22.85
N GLU A 390 -8.99 -29.35 22.01
CA GLU A 390 -8.37 -30.67 21.83
C GLU A 390 -7.13 -30.85 22.72
N LYS A 391 -6.38 -29.77 22.97
CA LYS A 391 -5.11 -29.76 23.68
C LYS A 391 -5.04 -28.58 24.68
N PRO A 392 -5.93 -28.53 25.70
CA PRO A 392 -5.99 -27.40 26.63
C PRO A 392 -4.67 -27.17 27.38
N GLU A 393 -3.94 -28.24 27.70
CA GLU A 393 -2.63 -28.14 28.36
C GLU A 393 -1.52 -27.54 27.49
N GLN A 394 -1.69 -27.53 26.17
CA GLN A 394 -0.75 -26.88 25.25
C GLN A 394 -1.01 -25.38 25.14
N LYS A 395 -2.23 -24.90 25.41
CA LYS A 395 -2.60 -23.48 25.29
C LYS A 395 -1.66 -22.60 26.10
N THR A 396 -1.57 -22.83 27.41
CA THR A 396 -0.73 -22.00 28.30
C THR A 396 0.73 -22.06 27.88
N LYS A 397 1.27 -23.24 27.54
CA LYS A 397 2.66 -23.41 27.10
C LYS A 397 2.97 -22.62 25.82
N LEU A 398 2.06 -22.63 24.84
CA LEU A 398 2.22 -21.91 23.59
C LEU A 398 2.14 -20.39 23.80
N LEU A 399 1.22 -19.92 24.65
CA LEU A 399 1.09 -18.49 24.99
C LEU A 399 2.29 -17.99 25.81
N GLU A 400 2.78 -18.74 26.79
CA GLU A 400 3.98 -18.40 27.55
C GLU A 400 5.23 -18.37 26.66
N ALA A 401 5.37 -19.33 25.72
CA ALA A 401 6.45 -19.31 24.75
C ALA A 401 6.37 -18.11 23.79
N ALA A 402 5.15 -17.72 23.38
CA ALA A 402 4.91 -16.52 22.61
C ALA A 402 5.30 -15.26 23.41
N GLN A 403 4.93 -15.19 24.68
CA GLN A 403 5.24 -14.07 25.58
C GLN A 403 6.73 -13.95 25.84
N GLY A 404 7.41 -15.05 26.14
CA GLY A 404 8.86 -15.08 26.32
C GLY A 404 9.61 -14.61 25.07
N THR A 405 9.12 -15.00 23.88
CA THR A 405 9.68 -14.52 22.60
C THR A 405 9.49 -13.01 22.45
N LEU A 406 8.30 -12.49 22.76
CA LEU A 406 7.97 -11.06 22.68
C LEU A 406 8.79 -10.21 23.64
N ILE A 407 8.94 -10.66 24.90
CA ILE A 407 9.76 -10.00 25.91
C ILE A 407 11.22 -9.96 25.46
N ALA A 408 11.75 -11.08 24.96
CA ALA A 408 13.14 -11.17 24.52
C ALA A 408 13.42 -10.18 23.38
N ILE A 409 12.57 -10.14 22.35
CA ILE A 409 12.78 -9.24 21.21
C ILE A 409 12.60 -7.77 21.60
N TYR A 410 11.60 -7.42 22.42
CA TYR A 410 11.40 -6.04 22.87
C TYR A 410 12.58 -5.53 23.69
N ARG A 411 13.13 -6.37 24.57
CA ARG A 411 14.32 -6.02 25.37
C ARG A 411 15.61 -5.93 24.56
N GLU A 412 15.69 -6.64 23.44
CA GLU A 412 16.83 -6.59 22.53
C GLU A 412 16.73 -5.41 21.56
N LYS A 413 15.52 -5.11 21.07
CA LYS A 413 15.24 -4.08 20.07
C LYS A 413 13.98 -3.26 20.45
N PRO A 414 14.07 -2.30 21.39
CA PRO A 414 12.90 -1.57 21.89
C PRO A 414 12.13 -0.77 20.83
N LYS A 415 12.82 -0.33 19.77
CA LYS A 415 12.21 0.42 18.64
C LYS A 415 11.40 -0.47 17.70
N LEU A 416 11.60 -1.79 17.71
CA LEU A 416 10.86 -2.77 16.92
C LEU A 416 10.63 -2.37 15.44
N GLY A 417 11.60 -1.73 14.80
CA GLY A 417 11.52 -1.37 13.38
C GLY A 417 10.76 -0.07 13.07
N GLY A 418 10.40 0.73 14.07
CA GLY A 418 9.71 2.02 13.92
C GLY A 418 8.30 2.01 14.51
N GLU A 419 7.64 3.16 14.47
CA GLU A 419 6.34 3.38 15.12
C GLU A 419 5.26 2.38 14.68
N GLU A 420 5.12 2.17 13.36
CA GLU A 420 4.08 1.29 12.80
C GLU A 420 4.24 -0.17 13.26
N MET A 421 5.44 -0.72 13.12
CA MET A 421 5.71 -2.10 13.52
C MET A 421 5.65 -2.24 15.06
N ARG A 422 6.11 -1.25 15.82
CA ARG A 422 5.98 -1.21 17.29
C ARG A 422 4.51 -1.23 17.72
N ALA A 423 3.64 -0.48 17.06
CA ALA A 423 2.20 -0.49 17.35
C ALA A 423 1.58 -1.88 17.10
N GLU A 424 2.00 -2.57 16.03
CA GLU A 424 1.53 -3.94 15.77
C GLU A 424 2.00 -4.94 16.84
N TYR A 425 3.24 -4.82 17.31
CA TYR A 425 3.72 -5.60 18.44
C TYR A 425 2.97 -5.29 19.74
N ASP A 426 2.59 -4.03 19.98
CA ASP A 426 1.77 -3.65 21.14
C ASP A 426 0.38 -4.27 21.09
N ARG A 427 -0.28 -4.26 19.93
CA ARG A 427 -1.55 -4.97 19.73
C ARG A 427 -1.43 -6.46 20.04
N VAL A 428 -0.36 -7.11 19.55
CA VAL A 428 -0.10 -8.53 19.85
C VAL A 428 0.19 -8.75 21.33
N ALA A 429 0.93 -7.84 21.98
CA ALA A 429 1.22 -7.90 23.42
C ALA A 429 -0.06 -7.87 24.25
N ARG A 430 -0.97 -6.94 23.94
CA ARG A 430 -2.26 -6.79 24.61
C ARG A 430 -3.13 -8.02 24.45
N LYS A 431 -3.32 -8.50 23.21
CA LYS A 431 -4.06 -9.73 22.94
C LYS A 431 -3.47 -10.93 23.69
N LEU A 432 -2.15 -11.01 23.78
CA LEU A 432 -1.48 -12.10 24.50
C LEU A 432 -1.71 -12.03 26.01
N GLN A 433 -1.64 -10.84 26.61
CA GLN A 433 -1.95 -10.61 28.02
C GLN A 433 -3.41 -10.97 28.34
N GLU A 434 -4.35 -10.58 27.48
CA GLU A 434 -5.76 -10.97 27.60
C GLU A 434 -5.94 -12.50 27.59
N GLN A 435 -5.32 -13.20 26.64
CA GLN A 435 -5.40 -14.66 26.54
C GLN A 435 -4.75 -15.37 27.73
N LEU A 436 -3.75 -14.76 28.35
CA LEU A 436 -3.09 -15.23 29.57
C LEU A 436 -3.80 -14.78 30.85
N GLN A 437 -4.90 -14.02 30.76
CA GLN A 437 -5.62 -13.44 31.90
C GLN A 437 -4.72 -12.56 32.81
N GLN A 438 -3.81 -11.82 32.18
CA GLN A 438 -2.93 -10.85 32.82
C GLN A 438 -3.47 -9.42 32.64
N GLU A 439 -2.91 -8.48 33.40
CA GLU A 439 -3.18 -7.06 33.19
C GLU A 439 -2.72 -6.59 31.79
N VAL A 440 -3.59 -5.86 31.08
CA VAL A 440 -3.39 -5.48 29.66
C VAL A 440 -2.64 -4.16 29.55
N LEU A 441 -1.31 -4.22 29.72
CA LEU A 441 -0.42 -3.06 29.67
C LEU A 441 0.32 -2.91 28.32
N GLY A 442 0.13 -3.85 27.39
CA GLY A 442 0.87 -3.91 26.13
C GLY A 442 2.37 -4.10 26.35
N LEU A 443 3.20 -3.49 25.49
CA LEU A 443 4.66 -3.54 25.57
C LEU A 443 5.21 -2.89 26.84
N LYS A 444 4.46 -1.99 27.49
CA LYS A 444 4.89 -1.35 28.75
C LYS A 444 5.16 -2.37 29.85
N ALA A 445 4.42 -3.50 29.87
CA ALA A 445 4.66 -4.60 30.81
C ALA A 445 6.07 -5.21 30.71
N PHE A 446 6.75 -5.07 29.57
CA PHE A 446 7.98 -5.77 29.26
C PHE A 446 9.23 -4.88 29.34
N ALA A 447 9.03 -3.59 29.60
CA ALA A 447 10.11 -2.63 29.83
C ALA A 447 11.00 -3.10 30.99
N ARG A 448 12.30 -2.80 30.92
CA ARG A 448 13.20 -3.08 32.05
C ARG A 448 12.86 -2.09 33.17
N PRO A 449 12.75 -2.54 34.44
CA PRO A 449 12.79 -1.60 35.55
C PRO A 449 14.11 -0.82 35.47
N SER A 450 14.02 0.52 35.47
CA SER A 450 15.07 1.52 35.30
C SER A 450 15.74 1.66 33.91
N GLU A 451 15.12 2.48 33.05
CA GLU A 451 15.83 3.53 32.29
C GLU A 451 15.16 4.86 32.67
N PRO A 452 15.82 5.78 33.39
CA PRO A 452 15.32 7.13 33.59
C PRO A 452 15.47 7.89 32.26
N GLY A 453 14.36 8.35 31.67
CA GLY A 453 14.39 9.09 30.39
C GLY A 453 13.18 8.97 29.47
N LEU A 454 12.08 8.39 29.92
CA LEU A 454 10.76 8.71 29.36
C LEU A 454 10.02 9.48 30.45
N GLU A 455 10.49 10.72 30.69
CA GLU A 455 9.71 11.67 31.48
C GLU A 455 8.39 11.90 30.76
N ASP A 456 7.33 11.70 31.52
CA ASP A 456 5.99 12.15 31.21
C ASP A 456 6.05 13.66 30.93
N ASP A 457 5.57 14.08 29.76
CA ASP A 457 5.18 15.47 29.50
C ASP A 457 3.96 15.77 30.38
N GLU A 458 4.14 15.88 31.70
CA GLU A 458 3.21 16.59 32.57
C GLU A 458 3.59 18.07 32.53
N GLU A 459 2.77 18.84 31.79
CA GLU A 459 2.70 20.29 31.84
C GLU A 459 2.69 20.75 33.30
N THR A 460 3.80 21.33 33.75
CA THR A 460 3.82 22.14 34.95
C THR A 460 3.41 23.55 34.54
N GLU A 461 2.18 23.90 34.92
CA GLU A 461 1.68 25.28 34.93
C GLU A 461 2.65 26.16 35.74
N GLU A 462 3.35 27.07 35.06
CA GLU A 462 4.02 28.19 35.71
C GLU A 462 2.96 29.19 36.18
N GLU A 463 2.56 29.09 37.45
CA GLU A 463 2.04 30.24 38.19
C GLU A 463 3.20 31.23 38.42
N THR A 464 3.09 32.41 37.82
CA THR A 464 3.96 33.57 38.10
C THR A 464 3.23 34.53 39.04
N GLU A 465 3.86 34.80 40.19
CA GLU A 465 3.56 35.94 41.08
C GLU A 465 3.90 37.30 40.45
#